data_AF-A0A521XLJ0-F1
#
_entry.id   AF-A0A521XLJ0-F1
#
_cell.length_a   1.000
_cell.length_b   1.000
_cell.length_c   1.000
_cell.angle_alpha   90.00
_cell.angle_beta   90.00
_cell.angle_gamma   90.00
#
_symmetry.space_group_name_H-M   'P 1'
#
loop_
_entity.id
_entity.type
_entity.pdbx_description
1 polymer ?
#
loop_
_entity_poly.entity_id
_entity_poly.type
_entity_poly.pdbx_seq_one_letter_code
_entity_poly.pdbx_strand_id
1 'polypeptide(L)'
;MNLEFSAGTLPVDRVALLLVGSFLVTFVIVRLWVRMQRDGPSWWPRSLSSGGTHVHHLVPGIFLLLLSGFLVFALAPGSPWLELLAVAFGAGAALTLDEYALWLHLSDVYWSDEGRRSVDVIVVAFAVGGLVALGYRPLDLDTLQLGWLAGWWWVPLLVVVGNTATVVGSALKGKYYCAAIGIMIPTVALIGALRLAQPSSWWARRWYRDRPDKLARGGRRAAIWGDRRTRWWDAIGGRHGAPVDTAAGTASTATDAAAGTATGTASDTDRP
;
A
#
# COMPACT_ATOMS: atom_id res chain seq x y z
N MET A 1 -44.49 31.51 5.13
CA MET A 1 -43.33 31.14 5.96
C MET A 1 -42.52 30.17 5.13
N ASN A 2 -41.42 30.65 4.54
CA ASN A 2 -40.62 29.91 3.58
C ASN A 2 -39.88 28.79 4.31
N LEU A 3 -40.17 27.54 3.96
CA LEU A 3 -39.35 26.39 4.33
C LEU A 3 -38.19 26.35 3.33
N GLU A 4 -37.13 27.10 3.64
CA GLU A 4 -35.84 26.92 2.97
C GLU A 4 -35.29 25.55 3.37
N PHE A 5 -35.54 24.55 2.54
CA PHE A 5 -34.75 23.32 2.51
C PHE A 5 -33.36 23.68 2.00
N SER A 6 -32.50 24.19 2.88
CA SER A 6 -31.08 24.29 2.62
C SER A 6 -30.51 22.88 2.64
N ALA A 7 -30.51 22.22 1.48
CA ALA A 7 -29.70 21.04 1.22
C ALA A 7 -28.22 21.46 1.16
N GLY A 8 -27.68 21.91 2.30
CA GLY A 8 -26.26 22.11 2.50
C GLY A 8 -25.62 20.78 2.85
N THR A 9 -25.13 20.05 1.85
CA THR A 9 -24.19 18.94 2.07
C THR A 9 -22.99 19.47 2.87
N LEU A 10 -22.78 18.87 4.05
CA LEU A 10 -22.12 19.43 5.22
C LEU A 10 -20.60 19.57 5.06
N PRO A 11 -19.92 20.44 5.85
CA PRO A 11 -18.45 20.67 5.83
C PRO A 11 -17.57 19.41 5.90
N VAL A 12 -18.10 18.28 6.36
CA VAL A 12 -17.43 16.98 6.45
C VAL A 12 -16.95 16.46 5.09
N ASP A 13 -17.72 16.69 4.01
CA ASP A 13 -17.38 16.20 2.67
C ASP A 13 -16.13 16.91 2.13
N ARG A 14 -16.01 18.22 2.38
CA ARG A 14 -14.84 19.02 2.00
C ARG A 14 -13.59 18.60 2.76
N VAL A 15 -13.68 18.43 4.07
CA VAL A 15 -12.56 18.05 4.93
C VAL A 15 -12.02 16.67 4.53
N ALA A 16 -12.92 15.72 4.26
CA ALA A 16 -12.53 14.39 3.82
C ALA A 16 -11.87 14.41 2.42
N LEU A 17 -12.38 15.21 1.48
CA LEU A 17 -11.77 15.40 0.17
C LEU A 17 -10.36 16.01 0.26
N LEU A 18 -10.17 17.00 1.14
CA LEU A 18 -8.86 17.62 1.36
C LEU A 18 -7.86 16.65 1.97
N LEU A 19 -8.30 15.81 2.92
CA LEU A 19 -7.47 14.76 3.52
C LEU A 19 -7.03 13.72 2.47
N VAL A 20 -7.98 13.18 1.70
CA VAL A 20 -7.69 12.17 0.67
C VAL A 20 -6.86 12.78 -0.47
N GLY A 21 -7.17 14.02 -0.85
CA GLY A 21 -6.45 14.77 -1.87
C GLY A 21 -5.01 15.05 -1.46
N SER A 22 -4.78 15.55 -0.24
CA SER A 22 -3.42 15.80 0.26
C SER A 22 -2.63 14.50 0.40
N PHE A 23 -3.25 13.43 0.88
CA PHE A 23 -2.64 12.10 0.91
C PHE A 23 -2.15 11.66 -0.47
N LEU A 24 -3.03 11.71 -1.48
CA LEU A 24 -2.68 11.28 -2.84
C LEU A 24 -1.57 12.15 -3.45
N VAL A 25 -1.70 13.48 -3.32
CA VAL A 25 -0.73 14.43 -3.86
C VAL A 25 0.64 14.24 -3.20
N THR A 26 0.69 14.17 -1.86
CA THR A 26 1.94 13.93 -1.13
C THR A 26 2.56 12.59 -1.50
N PHE A 27 1.76 11.52 -1.59
CA PHE A 27 2.27 10.21 -2.01
C PHE A 27 2.90 10.25 -3.40
N VAL A 28 2.22 10.85 -4.38
CA VAL A 28 2.76 10.99 -5.74
C VAL A 28 4.04 11.82 -5.75
N ILE A 29 4.07 12.94 -5.02
CA ILE A 29 5.26 13.80 -4.93
C ILE A 29 6.46 13.02 -4.38
N VAL A 30 6.29 12.33 -3.25
CA VAL A 30 7.38 11.56 -2.62
C VAL A 30 7.83 10.43 -3.55
N ARG A 31 6.89 9.74 -4.20
CA ARG A 31 7.22 8.65 -5.13
C ARG A 31 8.00 9.13 -6.35
N LEU A 32 7.59 10.25 -6.94
CA LEU A 32 8.31 10.87 -8.05
C LEU A 32 9.68 11.37 -7.58
N TRP A 33 9.77 11.91 -6.37
CA TRP A 33 11.03 12.37 -5.78
C TRP A 33 12.04 11.23 -5.61
N VAL A 34 11.61 10.09 -5.05
CA VAL A 34 12.45 8.88 -4.92
C VAL A 34 12.84 8.32 -6.29
N ARG A 35 11.91 8.31 -7.25
CA ARG A 35 12.20 7.89 -8.63
C ARG A 35 13.28 8.76 -9.28
N MET A 36 13.18 10.08 -9.14
CA MET A 36 14.16 11.02 -9.71
C MET A 36 15.53 10.90 -9.03
N GLN A 37 15.60 10.50 -7.76
CA GLN A 37 16.89 10.19 -7.13
C GLN A 37 17.56 8.94 -7.71
N ARG A 38 16.77 7.95 -8.18
CA ARG A 38 17.28 6.69 -8.74
C ARG A 38 17.62 6.80 -10.23
N ASP A 39 16.66 7.29 -11.02
CA ASP A 39 16.71 7.27 -12.49
C ASP A 39 16.81 8.67 -13.10
N GLY A 40 16.87 9.71 -12.27
CA GLY A 40 16.85 11.10 -12.72
C GLY A 40 18.23 11.68 -13.05
N PRO A 41 18.25 12.92 -13.55
CA PRO A 41 19.49 13.61 -13.93
C PRO A 41 20.48 13.73 -12.76
N SER A 42 21.78 13.78 -13.06
CA SER A 42 22.84 13.89 -12.06
C SER A 42 22.76 15.16 -11.17
N TRP A 43 22.06 16.20 -11.63
CA TRP A 43 21.81 17.43 -10.87
C TRP A 43 20.66 17.33 -9.86
N TRP A 44 19.86 16.25 -9.89
CA TRP A 44 18.75 16.09 -8.96
C TRP A 44 19.28 15.91 -7.52
N PRO A 45 18.68 16.58 -6.51
CA PRO A 45 19.10 16.43 -5.13
C PRO A 45 19.03 14.97 -4.68
N ARG A 46 20.19 14.35 -4.41
CA ARG A 46 20.29 13.05 -3.74
C ARG A 46 20.28 13.30 -2.23
N SER A 47 19.67 12.38 -1.47
CA SER A 47 19.36 12.52 -0.04
C SER A 47 20.43 13.28 0.78
N LEU A 48 19.98 14.23 1.59
CA LEU A 48 20.78 14.90 2.61
C LEU A 48 21.08 13.89 3.73
N SER A 49 22.28 13.31 3.74
CA SER A 49 22.75 12.57 4.90
C SER A 49 23.29 13.55 5.94
N SER A 50 22.63 13.65 7.09
CA SER A 50 23.18 14.36 8.24
C SER A 50 23.88 13.34 9.15
N GLY A 51 25.22 13.35 9.16
CA GLY A 51 26.01 12.68 10.21
C GLY A 51 25.84 11.16 10.34
N GLY A 52 25.60 10.43 9.25
CA GLY A 52 25.54 8.96 9.25
C GLY A 52 24.23 8.32 9.73
N THR A 53 23.22 9.12 10.10
CA THR A 53 21.88 8.61 10.45
C THR A 53 20.86 9.02 9.40
N HIS A 54 20.29 8.04 8.69
CA HIS A 54 19.21 8.28 7.73
C HIS A 54 17.88 8.45 8.49
N VAL A 55 17.42 9.68 8.64
CA VAL A 55 16.06 9.94 9.13
C VAL A 55 15.09 9.61 8.00
N HIS A 56 14.36 8.51 8.15
CA HIS A 56 13.28 8.15 7.25
C HIS A 56 12.19 9.22 7.30
N HIS A 57 11.69 9.65 6.14
CA HIS A 57 10.61 10.65 6.03
C HIS A 57 9.29 10.16 6.68
N LEU A 58 9.21 8.87 7.02
CA LEU A 58 8.22 8.28 7.91
C LEU A 58 8.19 8.95 9.29
N VAL A 59 9.34 9.31 9.88
CA VAL A 59 9.40 9.91 11.22
C VAL A 59 8.63 11.24 11.29
N PRO A 60 8.94 12.26 10.45
CA PRO A 60 8.13 13.47 10.42
C PRO A 60 6.67 13.20 10.01
N GLY A 61 6.41 12.18 9.18
CA GLY A 61 5.05 11.73 8.86
C GLY A 61 4.23 11.31 10.08
N ILE A 62 4.82 10.52 10.98
CA ILE A 62 4.18 10.09 12.25
C ILE A 62 3.90 11.29 13.14
N PHE A 63 4.84 12.21 13.30
CA PHE A 63 4.62 13.42 14.08
C PHE A 63 3.46 14.26 13.51
N LEU A 64 3.41 14.40 12.19
CA LEU A 64 2.35 15.15 11.53
C LEU A 64 0.97 14.49 11.72
N LEU A 65 0.89 13.16 11.63
CA LEU A 65 -0.32 12.37 11.93
C LEU A 65 -0.78 12.56 13.37
N LEU A 66 0.11 12.33 14.33
CA LEU A 66 -0.23 12.36 15.75
C LEU A 66 -0.64 13.77 16.18
N LEU A 67 0.12 14.79 15.77
CA LEU A 67 -0.17 16.18 16.12
C LEU A 67 -1.49 16.66 15.50
N SER A 68 -1.69 16.41 14.20
CA SER A 68 -2.93 16.84 13.54
C SER A 68 -4.17 16.14 14.11
N GLY A 69 -4.11 14.81 14.31
CA GLY A 69 -5.20 14.06 14.93
C GLY A 69 -5.47 14.49 16.38
N PHE A 70 -4.42 14.68 17.17
CA PHE A 70 -4.54 15.19 18.55
C PHE A 70 -5.21 16.56 18.60
N LEU A 71 -4.79 17.51 17.75
CA LEU A 71 -5.36 18.85 17.73
C LEU A 71 -6.84 18.86 17.30
N VAL A 72 -7.24 17.99 16.38
CA VAL A 72 -8.66 17.82 16.02
C VAL A 72 -9.48 17.36 17.24
N PHE A 73 -9.01 16.35 17.98
CA PHE A 73 -9.73 15.85 19.14
C PHE A 73 -9.70 16.79 20.35
N ALA A 74 -8.57 17.47 20.59
CA ALA A 74 -8.40 18.33 21.74
C ALA A 74 -9.11 19.68 21.57
N LEU A 75 -9.15 20.22 20.36
CA LEU A 75 -9.61 21.59 20.12
C LEU A 75 -10.94 21.69 19.36
N ALA A 76 -11.40 20.59 18.74
CA ALA A 76 -12.58 20.56 17.88
C ALA A 76 -12.69 21.81 16.96
N PRO A 77 -11.62 22.13 16.20
CA PRO A 77 -11.51 23.43 15.57
C PRO A 77 -12.52 23.60 14.43
N GLY A 78 -12.98 24.84 14.23
CA GLY A 78 -13.79 25.22 13.08
C GLY A 78 -12.97 25.46 11.81
N SER A 79 -13.65 25.84 10.73
CA SER A 79 -12.98 26.28 9.50
C SER A 79 -12.23 27.60 9.72
N PRO A 80 -11.01 27.80 9.16
CA PRO A 80 -10.31 26.94 8.19
C PRO A 80 -9.34 25.93 8.82
N TRP A 81 -9.27 25.87 10.15
CA TRP A 81 -8.26 25.10 10.87
C TRP A 81 -8.49 23.60 10.75
N LEU A 82 -9.75 23.16 10.71
CA LEU A 82 -10.10 21.77 10.46
C LEU A 82 -9.59 21.28 9.10
N GLU A 83 -9.73 22.10 8.06
CA GLU A 83 -9.24 21.82 6.71
C GLU A 83 -7.71 21.71 6.69
N LEU A 84 -7.01 22.62 7.36
CA LEU A 84 -5.54 22.58 7.44
C LEU A 84 -5.05 21.33 8.17
N LEU A 85 -5.71 20.96 9.28
CA LEU A 85 -5.38 19.75 10.03
C LEU A 85 -5.68 18.48 9.23
N ALA A 86 -6.74 18.47 8.43
CA ALA A 86 -7.05 17.37 7.52
C ALA A 86 -6.00 17.23 6.41
N VAL A 87 -5.55 18.35 5.82
CA VAL A 87 -4.44 18.35 4.86
C VAL A 87 -3.16 17.80 5.49
N ALA A 88 -2.81 18.29 6.68
CA ALA A 88 -1.65 17.83 7.44
C ALA A 88 -1.73 16.34 7.77
N PHE A 89 -2.90 15.86 8.23
CA PHE A 89 -3.12 14.45 8.51
C PHE A 89 -2.94 13.58 7.26
N GLY A 90 -3.55 13.97 6.13
CA GLY A 90 -3.40 13.24 4.87
C GLY A 90 -1.96 13.21 4.37
N ALA A 91 -1.23 14.32 4.46
CA ALA A 91 0.19 14.37 4.11
C ALA A 91 1.05 13.49 5.04
N GLY A 92 0.78 13.51 6.35
CA GLY A 92 1.46 12.67 7.33
C GLY A 92 1.22 11.19 7.10
N ALA A 93 -0.02 10.82 6.76
CA ALA A 93 -0.39 9.46 6.36
C ALA A 93 0.39 9.00 5.12
N ALA A 94 0.52 9.86 4.11
CA ALA A 94 1.25 9.54 2.89
C ALA A 94 2.74 9.32 3.15
N LEU A 95 3.37 10.21 3.92
CA LEU A 95 4.78 10.09 4.31
C LEU A 95 5.04 8.84 5.15
N THR A 96 4.10 8.47 6.03
CA THR A 96 4.23 7.28 6.87
C THR A 96 4.06 6.00 6.05
N LEU A 97 3.15 5.99 5.06
CA LEU A 97 2.83 4.79 4.30
C LEU A 97 3.73 4.57 3.07
N ASP A 98 4.43 5.57 2.55
CA ASP A 98 5.29 5.41 1.35
C ASP A 98 6.40 4.34 1.56
N GLU A 99 6.93 4.24 2.78
CA GLU A 99 7.94 3.24 3.18
C GLU A 99 7.37 2.09 4.03
N TYR A 100 6.06 1.84 4.00
CA TYR A 100 5.40 0.78 4.79
C TYR A 100 6.09 -0.59 4.73
N ALA A 101 6.70 -0.93 3.58
CA ALA A 101 7.46 -2.18 3.41
C ALA A 101 8.68 -2.30 4.33
N LEU A 102 9.35 -1.20 4.68
CA LEU A 102 10.52 -1.15 5.57
C LEU A 102 10.14 -1.30 7.05
N TRP A 103 8.92 -0.87 7.44
CA TRP A 103 8.49 -0.85 8.85
C TRP A 103 8.07 -2.22 9.39
N LEU A 104 7.55 -3.13 8.54
CA LEU A 104 7.07 -4.44 8.98
C LEU A 104 8.08 -5.59 8.87
N HIS A 105 9.14 -5.45 8.07
CA HIS A 105 10.10 -6.53 7.83
C HIS A 105 11.54 -5.99 7.91
N LEU A 106 12.04 -5.84 9.14
CA LEU A 106 13.34 -5.26 9.49
C LEU A 106 14.56 -6.18 9.24
N SER A 107 14.47 -7.16 8.33
CA SER A 107 15.58 -8.10 8.05
C SER A 107 15.92 -8.16 6.56
N ASP A 108 17.16 -7.78 6.26
CA ASP A 108 17.83 -7.45 4.99
C ASP A 108 17.86 -8.51 3.86
N VAL A 109 16.98 -9.52 3.84
CA VAL A 109 17.07 -10.66 2.91
C VAL A 109 15.86 -10.75 1.95
N TYR A 110 15.30 -9.64 1.49
CA TYR A 110 14.08 -9.67 0.65
C TYR A 110 13.99 -8.62 -0.48
N TRP A 111 15.11 -8.26 -1.09
CA TRP A 111 15.12 -7.33 -2.22
C TRP A 111 14.63 -8.00 -3.51
N SER A 112 13.33 -7.90 -3.79
CA SER A 112 12.78 -7.75 -5.16
C SER A 112 11.26 -7.61 -5.18
N ASP A 113 10.54 -8.03 -4.12
CA ASP A 113 9.07 -8.13 -4.15
C ASP A 113 8.29 -7.09 -3.33
N GLU A 114 8.95 -6.38 -2.40
CA GLU A 114 8.26 -5.70 -1.29
C GLU A 114 7.96 -4.21 -1.49
N GLY A 115 8.72 -3.51 -2.34
CA GLY A 115 8.35 -2.15 -2.78
C GLY A 115 6.98 -2.08 -3.48
N ARG A 116 6.41 -3.25 -3.82
CA ARG A 116 5.08 -3.44 -4.39
C ARG A 116 3.98 -3.61 -3.33
N ARG A 117 4.29 -4.13 -2.14
CA ARG A 117 3.29 -4.34 -1.06
C ARG A 117 2.91 -3.03 -0.35
N SER A 118 3.80 -2.03 -0.26
CA SER A 118 3.45 -0.71 0.29
C SER A 118 2.42 0.01 -0.58
N VAL A 119 2.58 -0.06 -1.90
CA VAL A 119 1.66 0.55 -2.86
C VAL A 119 0.28 -0.10 -2.81
N ASP A 120 0.21 -1.41 -2.58
CA ASP A 120 -1.05 -2.12 -2.44
C ASP A 120 -1.91 -1.61 -1.27
N VAL A 121 -1.27 -1.34 -0.12
CA VAL A 121 -1.92 -0.78 1.06
C VAL A 121 -2.40 0.65 0.79
N ILE A 122 -1.59 1.45 0.10
CA ILE A 122 -1.92 2.84 -0.26
C ILE A 122 -3.13 2.91 -1.18
N VAL A 123 -3.23 2.01 -2.18
CA VAL A 123 -4.40 1.93 -3.06
C VAL A 123 -5.66 1.58 -2.30
N VAL A 124 -5.58 0.63 -1.36
CA VAL A 124 -6.71 0.25 -0.52
C VAL A 124 -7.11 1.42 0.38
N ALA A 125 -6.15 2.08 1.04
CA ALA A 125 -6.38 3.24 1.89
C ALA A 125 -7.02 4.39 1.10
N PHE A 126 -6.53 4.67 -0.11
CA PHE A 126 -7.09 5.67 -1.01
C PHE A 126 -8.51 5.29 -1.47
N ALA A 127 -8.75 4.04 -1.85
CA ALA A 127 -10.08 3.59 -2.28
C ALA A 127 -11.10 3.68 -1.14
N VAL A 128 -10.74 3.23 0.07
CA VAL A 128 -11.61 3.31 1.24
C VAL A 128 -11.83 4.76 1.67
N GLY A 129 -10.75 5.53 1.83
CA GLY A 129 -10.82 6.93 2.22
C GLY A 129 -11.58 7.78 1.21
N GLY A 130 -11.36 7.57 -0.09
CA GLY A 130 -12.07 8.25 -1.16
C GLY A 130 -13.57 7.95 -1.17
N LEU A 131 -13.97 6.71 -0.91
CA LEU A 131 -15.39 6.36 -0.78
C LEU A 131 -16.03 7.07 0.42
N VAL A 132 -15.36 7.09 1.57
CA VAL A 132 -15.83 7.84 2.75
C VAL A 132 -15.95 9.34 2.42
N ALA A 133 -14.95 9.90 1.72
CA ALA A 133 -14.95 11.31 1.33
C ALA A 133 -16.06 11.68 0.33
N LEU A 134 -16.49 10.72 -0.49
CA LEU A 134 -17.64 10.86 -1.38
C LEU A 134 -18.99 10.63 -0.67
N GLY A 135 -18.99 10.51 0.66
CA GLY A 135 -20.20 10.32 1.46
C GLY A 135 -20.74 8.89 1.46
N TYR A 136 -19.97 7.91 0.97
CA TYR A 136 -20.40 6.52 0.99
C TYR A 136 -20.39 5.96 2.43
N ARG A 137 -21.58 5.77 2.98
CA ARG A 137 -21.81 5.22 4.34
C ARG A 137 -22.54 3.88 4.23
N PRO A 138 -21.83 2.74 4.20
CA PRO A 138 -22.46 1.42 4.03
C PRO A 138 -23.33 1.01 5.23
N LEU A 139 -23.09 1.62 6.40
CA LEU A 139 -23.80 1.38 7.65
C LEU A 139 -24.41 2.70 8.13
N ASP A 140 -25.41 3.16 7.39
CA ASP A 140 -26.16 4.35 7.78
C ASP A 140 -27.14 4.01 8.92
N LEU A 141 -26.90 4.60 10.10
CA LEU A 141 -27.64 4.29 11.33
C LEU A 141 -29.11 4.64 11.21
N ASP A 142 -29.44 5.70 10.46
CA ASP A 142 -30.83 6.12 10.22
C ASP A 142 -31.58 5.06 9.43
N THR A 143 -30.94 4.52 8.38
CA THR A 143 -31.47 3.40 7.60
C THR A 143 -31.67 2.14 8.45
N LEU A 144 -30.73 1.83 9.35
CA LEU A 144 -30.86 0.71 10.29
C LEU A 144 -32.02 0.91 11.28
N GLN A 145 -32.20 2.13 11.77
CA GLN A 145 -33.26 2.48 12.72
C GLN A 145 -34.65 2.44 12.07
N LEU A 146 -34.78 2.95 10.83
CA LEU A 146 -35.99 2.80 10.01
C LEU A 146 -36.34 1.33 9.75
N GLY A 147 -35.31 0.51 9.50
CA GLY A 147 -35.41 -0.95 9.42
C GLY A 147 -36.01 -1.60 10.67
N TRP A 148 -35.52 -1.17 11.83
CA TRP A 148 -35.98 -1.63 13.14
C TRP A 148 -37.42 -1.24 13.42
N LEU A 149 -37.76 0.03 13.22
CA LEU A 149 -39.09 0.57 13.54
C LEU A 149 -40.18 0.01 12.61
N ALA A 150 -39.88 -0.27 11.35
CA ALA A 150 -40.87 -0.80 10.40
C ALA A 150 -40.93 -2.35 10.33
N GLY A 151 -40.27 -3.07 11.25
CA GLY A 151 -40.39 -4.54 11.39
C GLY A 151 -39.63 -5.39 10.36
N TRP A 152 -38.86 -4.75 9.47
CA TRP A 152 -38.05 -5.32 8.41
C TRP A 152 -36.54 -5.29 8.71
N TRP A 153 -36.18 -5.31 9.99
CA TRP A 153 -34.80 -5.30 10.50
C TRP A 153 -33.91 -6.41 9.92
N TRP A 154 -34.52 -7.49 9.45
CA TRP A 154 -33.82 -8.61 8.83
C TRP A 154 -33.19 -8.25 7.47
N VAL A 155 -33.71 -7.23 6.77
CA VAL A 155 -33.18 -6.77 5.47
C VAL A 155 -31.77 -6.18 5.60
N PRO A 156 -31.53 -5.14 6.42
CA PRO A 156 -30.17 -4.62 6.60
C PRO A 156 -29.24 -5.65 7.23
N LEU A 157 -29.74 -6.51 8.13
CA LEU A 157 -28.96 -7.62 8.68
C LEU A 157 -28.48 -8.57 7.58
N LEU A 158 -29.36 -8.99 6.66
CA LEU A 158 -29.00 -9.83 5.52
C LEU A 158 -27.98 -9.15 4.60
N VAL A 159 -28.12 -7.85 4.37
CA VAL A 159 -27.16 -7.07 3.56
C VAL A 159 -25.78 -7.07 4.21
N VAL A 160 -25.71 -6.78 5.51
CA VAL A 160 -24.44 -6.76 6.26
C VAL A 160 -23.82 -8.15 6.29
N VAL A 161 -24.56 -9.17 6.73
CA VAL A 161 -24.07 -10.55 6.81
C VAL A 161 -23.66 -11.07 5.42
N GLY A 162 -24.46 -10.79 4.39
CA GLY A 162 -24.18 -11.15 3.01
C GLY A 162 -22.89 -10.51 2.50
N ASN A 163 -22.69 -9.21 2.75
CA ASN A 163 -21.46 -8.51 2.39
C ASN A 163 -20.25 -9.06 3.17
N THR A 164 -20.39 -9.30 4.47
CA THR A 164 -19.33 -9.92 5.27
C THR A 164 -18.94 -11.29 4.70
N ALA A 165 -19.91 -12.11 4.30
CA ALA A 165 -19.65 -13.41 3.70
C ALA A 165 -18.89 -13.31 2.37
N THR A 166 -19.23 -12.33 1.51
CA THR A 166 -18.53 -12.13 0.23
C THR A 166 -17.12 -11.56 0.41
N VAL A 167 -16.91 -10.67 1.39
CA VAL A 167 -15.59 -10.15 1.78
C VAL A 167 -14.70 -11.28 2.29
N VAL A 168 -15.19 -12.06 3.25
CA VAL A 168 -14.47 -13.22 3.80
C VAL A 168 -14.20 -14.25 2.69
N GLY A 169 -15.19 -14.56 1.86
CA GLY A 169 -15.03 -15.46 0.71
C GLY A 169 -13.96 -14.98 -0.28
N SER A 170 -13.89 -13.67 -0.54
CA SER A 170 -12.83 -13.07 -1.38
C SER A 170 -11.45 -13.20 -0.75
N ALA A 171 -11.34 -12.91 0.55
CA ALA A 171 -10.09 -13.01 1.30
C ALA A 171 -9.57 -14.45 1.37
N LEU A 172 -10.45 -15.41 1.71
CA LEU A 172 -10.12 -16.85 1.75
C LEU A 172 -9.66 -17.39 0.39
N LYS A 173 -10.15 -16.78 -0.71
CA LYS A 173 -9.74 -17.06 -2.09
C LYS A 173 -8.46 -16.34 -2.52
N GLY A 174 -7.79 -15.62 -1.62
CA GLY A 174 -6.53 -14.89 -1.85
C GLY A 174 -6.70 -13.52 -2.50
N LYS A 175 -7.92 -12.99 -2.63
CA LYS A 175 -8.19 -11.73 -3.34
C LYS A 175 -8.36 -10.57 -2.36
N TYR A 176 -7.27 -10.21 -1.70
CA TYR A 176 -7.29 -9.22 -0.61
C TYR A 176 -7.77 -7.83 -1.06
N TYR A 177 -7.45 -7.37 -2.28
CA TYR A 177 -7.98 -6.08 -2.78
C TYR A 177 -9.49 -6.12 -2.99
N CYS A 178 -10.02 -7.20 -3.57
CA CYS A 178 -11.47 -7.34 -3.74
C CYS A 178 -12.17 -7.42 -2.38
N ALA A 179 -11.54 -8.03 -1.38
CA ALA A 179 -12.04 -8.05 -0.02
C ALA A 179 -12.03 -6.66 0.61
N ALA A 180 -10.89 -5.94 0.56
CA ALA A 180 -10.75 -4.64 1.20
C ALA A 180 -11.62 -3.56 0.55
N ILE A 181 -11.60 -3.43 -0.78
CA ILE A 181 -12.53 -2.55 -1.51
C ILE A 181 -13.98 -3.02 -1.30
N GLY A 182 -14.17 -4.33 -1.22
CA GLY A 182 -15.45 -4.98 -1.04
C GLY A 182 -16.17 -4.69 0.26
N ILE A 183 -15.44 -4.33 1.32
CA ILE A 183 -16.03 -3.85 2.59
C ILE A 183 -16.94 -2.66 2.32
N MET A 184 -16.46 -1.75 1.47
CA MET A 184 -17.20 -0.55 1.08
C MET A 184 -18.04 -0.79 -0.17
N ILE A 185 -17.64 -1.65 -1.11
CA ILE A 185 -18.40 -1.90 -2.33
C ILE A 185 -18.80 -3.37 -2.40
N PRO A 186 -19.98 -3.77 -1.89
CA PRO A 186 -20.38 -5.17 -1.82
C PRO A 186 -20.33 -5.94 -3.14
N THR A 187 -20.55 -5.25 -4.26
CA THR A 187 -20.45 -5.84 -5.60
C THR A 187 -19.02 -6.25 -5.95
N VAL A 188 -18.00 -5.52 -5.49
CA VAL A 188 -16.58 -5.87 -5.68
C VAL A 188 -16.21 -7.11 -4.86
N ALA A 189 -16.68 -7.19 -3.61
CA ALA A 189 -16.55 -8.39 -2.79
C ALA A 189 -17.24 -9.59 -3.45
N LEU A 190 -18.44 -9.39 -4.01
CA LEU A 190 -19.17 -10.46 -4.70
C LEU A 190 -18.41 -10.97 -5.94
N ILE A 191 -17.87 -10.08 -6.76
CA ILE A 191 -17.03 -10.47 -7.92
C ILE A 191 -15.80 -11.26 -7.45
N GLY A 192 -15.16 -10.82 -6.37
CA GLY A 192 -14.05 -11.52 -5.73
C GLY A 192 -14.45 -12.92 -5.26
N ALA A 193 -15.61 -13.05 -4.62
CA ALA A 193 -16.14 -14.30 -4.10
C ALA A 193 -16.56 -15.26 -5.22
N LEU A 194 -17.15 -14.77 -6.31
CA LEU A 194 -17.58 -15.60 -7.44
C LEU A 194 -16.42 -16.08 -8.31
N ARG A 195 -15.37 -15.27 -8.48
CA ARG A 195 -14.21 -15.64 -9.30
C ARG A 195 -13.45 -16.85 -8.73
N LEU A 196 -12.73 -17.58 -9.58
CA LEU A 196 -11.84 -18.70 -9.15
C LEU A 196 -10.80 -18.22 -8.14
N ALA A 197 -10.46 -19.09 -7.18
CA ALA A 197 -9.48 -18.81 -6.13
C ALA A 197 -8.04 -18.80 -6.67
N GLN A 198 -7.17 -18.02 -6.04
CA GLN A 198 -5.74 -18.08 -6.33
C GLN A 198 -5.15 -19.43 -5.88
N PRO A 199 -4.19 -20.04 -6.61
CA PRO A 199 -3.66 -21.37 -6.28
C PRO A 199 -3.02 -21.45 -4.88
N SER A 200 -2.39 -20.36 -4.43
CA SER A 200 -1.76 -20.24 -3.11
C SER A 200 -2.72 -19.88 -1.98
N SER A 201 -4.03 -19.80 -2.23
CA SER A 201 -5.03 -19.45 -1.21
C SER A 201 -5.45 -20.65 -0.37
N TRP A 202 -5.93 -20.40 0.85
CA TRP A 202 -6.49 -21.45 1.71
C TRP A 202 -7.66 -22.17 1.04
N TRP A 203 -8.53 -21.43 0.31
CA TRP A 203 -9.64 -22.01 -0.43
C TRP A 203 -9.17 -23.00 -1.51
N ALA A 204 -8.14 -22.64 -2.28
CA ALA A 204 -7.61 -23.53 -3.31
C ALA A 204 -6.98 -24.79 -2.70
N ARG A 205 -6.22 -24.65 -1.61
CA ARG A 205 -5.64 -25.81 -0.89
C ARG A 205 -6.72 -26.75 -0.35
N ARG A 206 -7.83 -26.20 0.16
CA ARG A 206 -8.88 -26.99 0.83
C ARG A 206 -9.85 -27.66 -0.15
N TRP A 207 -10.21 -26.99 -1.25
CA TRP A 207 -11.29 -27.45 -2.15
C TRP A 207 -10.84 -27.75 -3.58
N TYR A 208 -9.66 -27.30 -4.01
CA TYR A 208 -9.17 -27.54 -5.38
C TYR A 208 -8.07 -28.62 -5.46
N ARG A 209 -7.76 -29.30 -4.34
CA ARG A 209 -6.76 -30.37 -4.26
C ARG A 209 -6.93 -31.43 -5.36
N ASP A 210 -8.17 -31.86 -5.58
CA ASP A 210 -8.49 -32.93 -6.54
C ASP A 210 -8.99 -32.40 -7.88
N ARG A 211 -8.78 -31.10 -8.18
CA ARG A 211 -9.26 -30.44 -9.42
C ARG A 211 -8.14 -29.66 -10.11
N PRO A 212 -7.18 -30.35 -10.76
CA PRO A 212 -6.02 -29.71 -11.39
C PRO A 212 -6.41 -28.68 -12.46
N ASP A 213 -7.49 -28.91 -13.22
CA ASP A 213 -7.96 -27.96 -14.24
C ASP A 213 -8.44 -26.62 -13.66
N LYS A 214 -8.98 -26.63 -12.44
CA LYS A 214 -9.40 -25.39 -11.76
C LYS A 214 -8.20 -24.65 -11.17
N LEU A 215 -7.20 -25.37 -10.65
CA LEU A 215 -5.94 -24.79 -10.20
C LEU A 215 -5.18 -24.15 -11.36
N ALA A 216 -5.04 -24.84 -12.49
CA ALA A 216 -4.36 -24.32 -13.67
C ALA A 216 -5.07 -23.07 -14.23
N ARG A 217 -6.40 -23.09 -14.35
CA ARG A 217 -7.19 -21.91 -14.78
C ARG A 217 -7.08 -20.73 -13.81
N GLY A 218 -7.13 -21.00 -12.50
CA GLY A 218 -6.94 -19.99 -11.46
C GLY A 218 -5.54 -19.38 -11.52
N GLY A 219 -4.51 -20.22 -11.69
CA GLY A 219 -3.11 -19.82 -11.82
C GLY A 219 -2.85 -18.95 -13.04
N ARG A 220 -3.32 -19.35 -14.23
CA ARG A 220 -3.18 -18.53 -15.45
C ARG A 220 -3.78 -17.14 -15.29
N ARG A 221 -4.97 -17.05 -14.67
CA ARG A 221 -5.61 -15.74 -14.41
C ARG A 221 -4.84 -14.93 -13.38
N ALA A 222 -4.41 -15.55 -12.28
CA ALA A 222 -3.61 -14.89 -11.26
C ALA A 222 -2.29 -14.35 -11.84
N ALA A 223 -1.65 -15.09 -12.75
CA ALA A 223 -0.46 -14.66 -13.46
C ALA A 223 -0.75 -13.43 -14.34
N ILE A 224 -1.78 -13.47 -15.20
CA ILE A 224 -2.14 -12.32 -16.06
C ILE A 224 -2.40 -11.04 -15.23
N TRP A 225 -3.15 -11.16 -14.13
CA TRP A 225 -3.42 -10.02 -13.26
C TRP A 225 -2.19 -9.58 -12.47
N GLY A 226 -1.35 -10.53 -12.06
CA GLY A 226 -0.05 -10.29 -11.45
C GLY A 226 0.86 -9.48 -12.37
N ASP A 227 1.04 -9.93 -13.61
CA ASP A 227 1.88 -9.28 -14.62
C ASP A 227 1.39 -7.87 -14.96
N ARG A 228 0.07 -7.71 -15.14
CA ARG A 228 -0.52 -6.39 -15.37
C ARG A 228 -0.23 -5.47 -14.18
N ARG A 229 -0.49 -5.93 -12.97
CA ARG A 229 -0.21 -5.16 -11.75
C ARG A 229 1.27 -4.80 -11.66
N THR A 230 2.18 -5.73 -11.91
CA THR A 230 3.63 -5.48 -11.92
C THR A 230 4.00 -4.40 -12.94
N ARG A 231 3.48 -4.46 -14.18
CA ARG A 231 3.74 -3.43 -15.20
C ARG A 231 3.25 -2.03 -14.80
N TRP A 232 2.05 -1.96 -14.22
CA TRP A 232 1.51 -0.70 -13.69
C TRP A 232 2.39 -0.16 -12.55
N TRP A 233 2.91 -1.04 -11.69
CA TRP A 233 3.80 -0.65 -10.60
C TRP A 233 5.20 -0.27 -11.04
N ASP A 234 5.79 -0.97 -12.01
CA ASP A 234 7.07 -0.58 -12.60
C ASP A 234 6.96 0.80 -13.29
N ALA A 235 5.80 1.10 -13.88
CA ALA A 235 5.54 2.41 -14.46
C ALA A 235 5.53 3.53 -13.40
N ILE A 236 5.08 3.24 -12.17
CA ILE A 236 4.99 4.22 -11.07
C ILE A 236 6.30 4.28 -10.26
N GLY A 237 6.84 3.15 -9.83
CA GLY A 237 7.98 3.03 -8.91
C GLY A 237 9.35 2.76 -9.55
N GLY A 238 9.44 2.54 -10.86
CA GLY A 238 10.67 2.08 -11.52
C GLY A 238 10.86 0.56 -11.39
N ARG A 239 11.63 -0.05 -12.30
CA ARG A 239 11.88 -1.50 -12.28
C ARG A 239 12.66 -1.90 -11.03
N HIS A 240 12.11 -2.79 -10.21
CA HIS A 240 12.84 -3.38 -9.09
C HIS A 240 13.39 -4.74 -9.52
N GLY A 241 14.72 -4.83 -9.66
CA GLY A 241 15.43 -6.04 -10.05
C GLY A 241 16.07 -5.95 -11.44
N ALA A 242 17.08 -5.09 -11.60
CA ALA A 242 18.21 -5.55 -12.41
C ALA A 242 18.98 -6.54 -11.52
N PRO A 243 19.25 -7.78 -11.97
CA PRO A 243 20.25 -8.59 -11.30
C PRO A 243 21.51 -7.72 -11.20
N VAL A 244 22.05 -7.54 -10.00
CA VAL A 244 23.43 -7.08 -9.89
C VAL A 244 24.22 -8.13 -10.64
N ASP A 245 24.85 -7.75 -11.75
CA ASP A 245 25.75 -8.63 -12.49
C ASP A 245 26.86 -9.07 -11.52
N THR A 246 26.65 -10.23 -10.89
CA THR A 246 27.67 -10.94 -10.11
C THR A 246 28.89 -11.32 -10.97
N ALA A 247 28.84 -11.06 -12.28
CA ALA A 247 29.97 -11.18 -13.19
C ALA A 247 31.09 -10.15 -12.95
N ALA A 248 30.81 -9.01 -12.30
CA ALA A 248 31.85 -8.01 -12.01
C ALA A 248 32.72 -8.37 -10.78
N GLY A 249 32.18 -9.18 -9.85
CA GLY A 249 32.91 -9.59 -8.64
C GLY A 249 33.93 -10.69 -8.86
N THR A 250 33.68 -11.62 -9.79
CA THR A 250 34.58 -12.75 -10.07
C THR A 250 35.80 -12.36 -10.90
N ALA A 251 35.70 -11.34 -11.77
CA ALA A 251 36.83 -10.86 -12.57
C ALA A 251 37.90 -10.13 -11.74
N SER A 252 37.51 -9.43 -10.67
CA SER A 252 38.47 -8.74 -9.78
C SER A 252 39.27 -9.74 -8.93
N THR A 253 38.60 -10.74 -8.34
CA THR A 253 39.28 -11.77 -7.52
C THR A 253 40.21 -12.68 -8.32
N ALA A 254 39.92 -12.94 -9.60
CA ALA A 254 40.80 -13.73 -10.46
C ALA A 254 42.08 -12.96 -10.84
N THR A 255 42.00 -11.64 -10.96
CA THR A 255 43.14 -10.78 -11.32
C THR A 255 44.07 -10.56 -10.11
N ASP A 256 43.51 -10.41 -8.89
CA ASP A 256 44.31 -10.27 -7.66
C ASP A 256 44.96 -11.59 -7.20
N ALA A 257 44.32 -12.74 -7.44
CA ALA A 257 44.92 -14.04 -7.13
C ALA A 257 46.12 -14.38 -8.05
N ALA A 258 46.08 -13.92 -9.31
CA ALA A 258 47.21 -14.06 -10.23
C ALA A 258 48.39 -13.12 -9.89
N ALA A 259 48.10 -11.93 -9.33
CA ALA A 259 49.14 -10.97 -8.92
C ALA A 259 49.84 -11.35 -7.60
N GLY A 260 49.15 -12.04 -6.67
CA GLY A 260 49.71 -12.46 -5.38
C GLY A 260 50.67 -13.67 -5.43
N THR A 261 50.71 -14.41 -6.54
CA THR A 261 51.50 -15.65 -6.64
C THR A 261 52.92 -15.41 -7.17
N ALA A 262 53.26 -14.20 -7.65
CA ALA A 262 54.56 -13.90 -8.27
C ALA A 262 55.62 -13.32 -7.31
N THR A 263 55.33 -13.12 -6.01
CA THR A 263 56.20 -12.37 -5.09
C THR A 263 56.51 -13.14 -3.80
N GLY A 264 56.93 -14.41 -3.92
CA GLY A 264 57.12 -15.26 -2.75
C GLY A 264 58.11 -16.41 -2.89
N THR A 265 59.27 -16.20 -3.53
CA THR A 265 60.43 -17.11 -3.38
C THR A 265 61.75 -16.35 -3.52
N ALA A 266 62.28 -15.83 -2.42
CA ALA A 266 63.70 -15.55 -2.28
C ALA A 266 64.16 -16.07 -0.91
N SER A 267 64.95 -17.13 -0.98
CA SER A 267 65.53 -17.94 0.08
C SER A 267 66.48 -17.16 0.98
N ASP A 268 66.37 -17.37 2.28
CA ASP A 268 67.47 -17.18 3.24
C ASP A 268 67.91 -18.55 3.76
N THR A 269 69.10 -18.99 3.36
CA THR A 269 69.91 -20.00 4.05
C THR A 269 71.39 -19.80 3.73
N ASP A 270 72.13 -19.39 4.77
CA ASP A 270 73.48 -19.84 5.19
C ASP A 270 74.76 -19.50 4.40
N ARG A 271 75.64 -18.69 5.04
CA ARG A 271 76.95 -19.08 5.64
C ARG A 271 77.93 -17.88 5.79
N PRO A 272 78.99 -17.97 6.62
CA PRO A 272 79.20 -18.72 7.87
C PRO A 272 79.30 -17.81 9.12
#